data_AF-A0A2T2T956-F1
#
_entry.id   AF-A0A2T2T956-F1
#
_cell.length_a   1.000
_cell.length_b   1.000
_cell.length_c   1.000
_cell.angle_alpha   90.00
_cell.angle_beta   90.00
_cell.angle_gamma   90.00
#
_symmetry.space_group_name_H-M   'P 1'
#
loop_
_entity.id
_entity.type
_entity.pdbx_description
1 polymer ?
#
loop_
_entity_poly.entity_id
_entity_poly.type
_entity_poly.pdbx_seq_one_letter_code
_entity_poly.pdbx_strand_id
1 'polypeptide(L)' 'ASRVRHGGASLQEAAQAAVEEAEELGGVGGLIVLDAEGNMAMPFTTTGMFRAYVASDGTMKTRIFRNTDGDM' A
#
# COMPACT_ATOMS: atom_id res chain seq x y z
N ALA A 1 -4.09 5.56 -9.59
CA ALA A 1 -4.50 4.88 -10.85
C ALA A 1 -3.87 5.47 -12.12
N SER A 2 -3.76 6.81 -12.26
CA SER A 2 -3.16 7.43 -13.46
C SER A 2 -1.70 6.97 -13.69
N ARG A 3 -0.88 6.89 -12.64
CA ARG A 3 0.51 6.41 -12.70
C ARG A 3 0.67 4.98 -13.22
N VAL A 4 -0.22 4.09 -12.81
CA VAL A 4 -0.23 2.69 -13.27
C VAL A 4 -0.71 2.61 -14.72
N ARG A 5 -1.82 3.28 -15.05
CA ARG A 5 -2.45 3.18 -16.39
C ARG A 5 -1.73 3.95 -17.49
N HIS A 6 -1.04 5.03 -17.16
CA HIS A 6 -0.45 5.94 -18.14
C HIS A 6 1.04 6.18 -17.94
N GLY A 7 1.58 5.94 -16.74
CA GLY A 7 3.00 6.13 -16.42
C GLY A 7 3.82 4.84 -16.43
N GLY A 8 3.19 3.66 -16.57
CA GLY A 8 3.89 2.37 -16.56
C GLY A 8 4.50 1.97 -15.21
N ALA A 9 4.23 2.72 -14.14
CA ALA A 9 4.73 2.41 -12.80
C ALA A 9 4.05 1.15 -12.25
N SER A 10 4.80 0.35 -11.48
CA SER A 10 4.21 -0.75 -10.71
C SER A 10 3.18 -0.24 -9.70
N LEU A 11 2.29 -1.14 -9.25
CA LEU A 11 1.30 -0.80 -8.23
C LEU A 11 1.97 -0.30 -6.95
N GLN A 12 3.07 -0.94 -6.53
CA GLN A 12 3.82 -0.54 -5.33
C GLN A 12 4.43 0.85 -5.48
N GLU A 13 5.14 1.14 -6.57
CA GLU A 13 5.76 2.46 -6.80
C GLU A 13 4.70 3.56 -6.89
N ALA A 14 3.61 3.31 -7.62
CA ALA A 14 2.53 4.27 -7.76
C ALA A 14 1.83 4.56 -6.43
N ALA A 15 1.65 3.55 -5.58
CA ALA A 15 1.05 3.69 -4.26
C ALA A 15 1.97 4.43 -3.29
N GLN A 16 3.26 4.07 -3.27
CA GLN A 16 4.25 4.70 -2.40
C GLN A 16 4.41 6.18 -2.72
N ALA A 17 4.61 6.52 -4.00
CA ALA A 17 4.79 7.90 -4.42
C ALA A 17 3.53 8.76 -4.17
N ALA A 18 2.33 8.16 -4.19
CA ALA A 18 1.11 8.89 -3.84
C ALA A 18 1.02 9.22 -2.35
N VAL A 19 1.52 8.33 -1.48
CA VAL A 19 1.57 8.58 -0.04
C VAL A 19 2.66 9.59 0.31
N GLU A 20 3.84 9.49 -0.32
CA GLU A 20 4.94 10.44 -0.13
C GLU A 20 4.54 11.85 -0.56
N GLU A 21 3.91 12.03 -1.72
CA GLU A 21 3.41 13.33 -2.15
C GLU A 21 2.33 13.87 -1.22
N ALA A 22 1.45 13.01 -0.71
CA ALA A 22 0.47 13.44 0.27
C ALA A 22 1.15 13.95 1.54
N GLU A 23 2.22 13.30 1.99
CA GLU A 23 3.04 13.72 3.14
C GLU A 23 3.76 15.05 2.89
N GLU A 24 4.34 15.24 1.71
CA GLU A 24 4.97 16.51 1.31
C GLU A 24 3.98 17.69 1.33
N LEU A 25 2.70 17.41 1.05
CA LEU A 25 1.62 18.39 1.10
C LEU A 25 1.03 18.57 2.52
N GLY A 26 1.60 17.90 3.54
CA GLY A 26 1.13 17.96 4.93
C GLY A 26 0.00 16.99 5.27
N GLY A 27 -0.33 16.08 4.37
CA GLY A 27 -1.29 15.00 4.58
C GLY A 27 -0.68 13.85 5.38
N VAL A 28 -1.48 13.21 6.23
CA VAL A 28 -1.05 12.07 7.05
C VAL A 28 -2.05 10.95 6.86
N GLY A 29 -1.58 9.75 6.52
CA GLY A 29 -2.48 8.62 6.29
C GLY A 29 -1.82 7.43 5.61
N GLY A 30 -2.64 6.69 4.89
CA GLY A 30 -2.22 5.53 4.11
C GLY A 30 -3.34 5.09 3.18
N LEU A 31 -3.03 4.18 2.28
CA LEU A 31 -3.99 3.66 1.33
C LEU A 31 -3.79 2.17 1.13
N ILE A 32 -4.87 1.48 0.78
CA ILE A 32 -4.87 0.05 0.42
C ILE A 32 -5.26 -0.02 -1.05
N VAL A 33 -4.41 -0.64 -1.86
CA VAL A 33 -4.66 -0.84 -3.29
C VAL A 33 -4.51 -2.31 -3.67
N LEU A 34 -5.32 -2.71 -4.64
CA LEU A 34 -5.35 -4.02 -5.27
C LEU A 34 -5.53 -3.78 -6.78
N ASP A 35 -4.77 -4.48 -7.61
CA ASP A 35 -4.98 -4.47 -9.06
C ASP A 35 -5.73 -5.73 -9.55
N ALA A 36 -5.99 -5.77 -10.86
CA ALA A 36 -6.72 -6.88 -11.49
C ALA A 36 -5.95 -8.20 -11.51
N GLU A 37 -4.62 -8.17 -11.30
CA GLU A 37 -3.76 -9.35 -11.26
C GLU A 37 -3.62 -9.90 -9.83
N GLY A 38 -4.17 -9.19 -8.84
CA GLY A 38 -4.11 -9.59 -7.44
C GLY A 38 -2.93 -9.00 -6.67
N ASN A 39 -2.13 -8.11 -7.28
CA ASN A 39 -1.05 -7.44 -6.57
C ASN A 39 -1.64 -6.43 -5.58
N MET A 40 -1.06 -6.35 -4.39
CA MET A 40 -1.50 -5.44 -3.32
C MET A 40 -0.38 -4.53 -2.87
N ALA A 41 -0.71 -3.29 -2.51
CA ALA A 41 0.18 -2.38 -1.80
C ALA A 41 -0.57 -1.64 -0.69
N MET A 42 0.08 -1.44 0.46
CA MET A 42 -0.53 -0.82 1.64
C MET A 42 0.41 0.19 2.32
N PRO A 43 0.94 1.19 1.59
CA PRO A 43 1.82 2.21 2.18
C PRO A 43 1.05 3.15 3.12
N PHE A 44 1.74 3.62 4.17
CA PHE A 44 1.20 4.56 5.16
C PHE A 44 2.33 5.35 5.84
N THR A 45 2.05 6.60 6.20
CA THR A 45 2.96 7.53 6.89
C THR A 45 2.65 7.68 8.37
N THR A 46 1.49 7.21 8.82
CA THR A 46 1.13 7.17 10.24
C THR A 46 2.01 6.21 11.06
N THR A 47 1.98 6.35 12.39
CA THR A 47 2.63 5.39 13.31
C THR A 47 2.11 3.96 13.12
N GLY A 48 0.86 3.81 12.69
CA GLY A 48 0.24 2.53 12.35
C GLY A 48 -0.99 2.69 11.48
N MET A 49 -1.34 1.63 10.79
CA MET A 49 -2.54 1.49 9.97
C MET A 49 -3.15 0.12 10.22
N PHE A 50 -4.31 0.11 10.90
CA PHE A 50 -5.15 -1.08 11.04
C PHE A 50 -5.58 -1.54 9.65
N ARG A 51 -5.14 -2.74 9.26
CA ARG A 51 -5.38 -3.29 7.93
C ARG A 51 -5.46 -4.80 7.97
N ALA A 52 -6.21 -5.37 7.03
CA ALA A 52 -6.31 -6.80 6.85
C ALA A 52 -6.52 -7.14 5.37
N TYR A 53 -6.14 -8.34 4.99
CA TYR A 53 -6.44 -8.87 3.65
C TYR A 53 -6.64 -10.39 3.68
N VAL A 54 -7.33 -10.87 2.65
CA VAL A 54 -7.48 -12.29 2.30
C VAL A 54 -6.92 -12.46 0.90
N ALA A 55 -5.90 -13.30 0.74
CA ALA A 55 -5.38 -13.66 -0.58
C ALA A 55 -6.16 -14.85 -1.18
N SER A 56 -6.03 -15.05 -2.48
CA SER A 56 -6.72 -16.10 -3.23
C SER A 56 -6.35 -17.53 -2.80
N ASP A 57 -5.19 -17.69 -2.16
CA ASP A 57 -4.73 -18.95 -1.55
C ASP A 57 -5.38 -19.22 -0.17
N GLY A 58 -6.25 -18.33 0.30
CA GLY A 58 -6.88 -18.40 1.63
C GLY A 58 -6.04 -17.79 2.75
N THR A 59 -4.87 -17.23 2.46
CA THR A 59 -4.03 -16.57 3.45
C THR A 59 -4.72 -15.30 3.97
N MET A 60 -5.01 -15.29 5.28
CA MET A 60 -5.54 -14.14 6.00
C MET A 60 -4.44 -13.50 6.84
N LYS A 61 -4.26 -12.18 6.72
CA LYS A 61 -3.36 -11.43 7.61
C LYS A 61 -4.04 -10.17 8.13
N THR A 62 -3.82 -9.88 9.41
CA THR A 62 -4.17 -8.61 10.06
C THR A 62 -2.90 -7.93 10.54
N ARG A 63 -2.79 -6.61 10.37
CA ARG A 63 -1.60 -5.82 10.70
C ARG A 63 -2.02 -4.44 11.23
N ILE A 64 -1.22 -3.88 12.13
CA ILE A 64 -1.45 -2.54 12.68
C ILE A 64 -0.19 -1.70 12.48
N PHE A 65 0.95 -2.17 12.96
CA PHE A 65 2.21 -1.44 12.86
C PHE A 65 3.00 -1.83 11.60
N ARG A 66 4.08 -1.08 11.35
CA ARG A 66 5.12 -1.45 10.38
C ARG A 66 5.96 -2.52 11.08
N ASN A 67 5.91 -3.77 10.61
CA ASN A 67 6.76 -4.82 11.19
C ASN A 67 8.21 -4.53 10.78
N THR A 68 9.11 -4.50 11.76
CA THR A 68 10.56 -4.32 11.56
C THR A 68 11.27 -5.64 11.20
N ASP A 69 10.54 -6.76 11.19
CA ASP A 69 11.06 -8.08 10.87
C ASP A 69 10.58 -8.49 9.46
N GLY A 70 11.54 -8.59 8.53
CA GLY A 70 11.33 -8.66 7.09
C GLY A 70 10.59 -9.90 6.59
N ASP A 71 9.28 -9.78 6.43
CA ASP A 71 8.48 -10.68 5.60
C ASP A 71 8.18 -10.00 4.27
N MET A 72 8.78 -10.59 3.22
CA MET A 72 8.76 -10.25 1.80
C MET A 72 7.40 -9.76 1.26
#